data_AF-A0A7S1C2P9-F1
#
_entry.id   AF-A0A7S1C2P9-F1
#
_cell.length_a   1.000
_cell.length_b   1.000
_cell.length_c   1.000
_cell.angle_alpha   90.00
_cell.angle_beta   90.00
_cell.angle_gamma   90.00
#
_symmetry.space_group_name_H-M   'P 1'
#
loop_
_entity.id
_entity.type
_entity.pdbx_description
1 polymer ?
#
loop_
_entity_poly.entity_id
_entity_poly.type
_entity_poly.pdbx_seq_one_letter_code
_entity_poly.pdbx_strand_id
1 'polypeptide(L)'
;MTDPPSSSSCLDDASLRTALSLWFSDRPSAESLHGPLPSWPTCAATSLALLFYERASFSSPLSGWDVSRVTDLSWAFVGASAFDGDVAPWDVSEVTRAAAAFGGASAFDGDVRGWDVSRVEDTTWMFFAAASFDRDLSNWDVGNVGHMAHMFKGARSFRRELRWCPRKGAETTGMFTNSSGSLRCGDEVGPSVASVGGDFVLEHGTGLVVGMFLSLIFFLLVSDRNERQSEEESEEESEDIEMKALHRE
;
A
#
# COMPACT_ATOMS: atom_id res chain seq x y z
N MET A 1 -0.64 56.96 1.75
CA MET A 1 -0.61 55.98 0.65
C MET A 1 0.35 54.90 1.08
N THR A 2 -0.16 53.88 1.76
CA THR A 2 0.59 52.66 2.05
C THR A 2 0.65 51.89 0.75
N ASP A 3 1.85 51.56 0.29
CA ASP A 3 2.04 50.71 -0.89
C ASP A 3 1.18 49.44 -0.76
N PRO A 4 0.60 48.93 -1.86
CA PRO A 4 -0.03 47.62 -1.86
C PRO A 4 1.03 46.57 -1.47
N PRO A 5 0.68 45.48 -0.75
CA PRO A 5 1.64 44.46 -0.36
C PRO A 5 2.08 43.67 -1.60
N SER A 6 3.05 44.19 -2.36
CA SER A 6 3.73 43.47 -3.42
C SER A 6 4.93 42.74 -2.85
N SER A 7 4.66 41.61 -2.20
CA SER A 7 5.53 40.43 -2.23
C SER A 7 4.68 39.26 -1.77
N SER A 8 4.11 38.48 -2.70
CA SER A 8 3.53 37.18 -2.35
C SER A 8 4.67 36.23 -2.02
N SER A 9 5.33 36.47 -0.89
CA SER A 9 6.32 35.55 -0.35
C SER A 9 5.61 34.24 -0.08
N CYS A 10 6.14 33.16 -0.63
CA CYS A 10 5.65 31.81 -0.37
C CYS A 10 5.49 31.60 1.15
N LEU A 11 4.43 30.91 1.55
CA LEU A 11 4.24 30.44 2.91
C LEU A 11 5.27 29.33 3.17
N ASP A 12 6.10 29.53 4.19
CA ASP A 12 6.92 28.47 4.78
C ASP A 12 6.08 27.60 5.73
N ASP A 13 6.68 26.55 6.30
CA ASP A 13 5.98 25.59 7.16
C ASP A 13 5.28 26.26 8.35
N ALA A 14 5.91 27.27 8.96
CA ALA A 14 5.36 27.97 10.12
C ALA A 14 4.19 28.87 9.71
N SER A 15 4.36 29.66 8.66
CA SER A 15 3.35 30.58 8.15
C SER A 15 2.14 29.84 7.61
N LEU A 16 2.35 28.70 6.93
CA LEU A 16 1.29 27.83 6.45
C LEU A 16 0.46 27.25 7.60
N ARG A 17 1.11 26.77 8.67
CA ARG A 17 0.41 26.27 9.87
C ARG A 17 -0.40 27.35 10.55
N THR A 18 0.13 28.57 10.66
CA THR A 18 -0.59 29.71 11.25
C THR A 18 -1.77 30.13 10.38
N ALA A 19 -1.59 30.25 9.06
CA ALA A 19 -2.66 30.57 8.12
C ALA A 19 -3.78 29.53 8.18
N LEU A 20 -3.42 28.24 8.22
CA LEU A 20 -4.38 27.14 8.28
C LEU A 20 -5.13 27.10 9.63
N SER A 21 -4.43 27.36 10.73
CA SER A 21 -5.06 27.51 12.05
C SER A 21 -6.09 28.64 12.07
N LEU A 22 -5.77 29.77 11.43
CA LEU A 22 -6.73 30.87 11.25
C LEU A 22 -7.90 30.42 10.37
N TRP A 23 -7.66 29.73 9.26
CA TRP A 23 -8.73 29.27 8.36
C TRP A 23 -9.73 28.34 9.05
N PHE A 24 -9.26 27.46 9.94
CA PHE A 24 -10.14 26.58 10.70
C PHE A 24 -10.87 27.25 11.86
N SER A 25 -10.35 28.38 12.39
CA SER A 25 -10.96 29.09 13.52
C SER A 25 -11.84 30.26 13.08
N ASP A 26 -11.44 30.98 12.04
CA ASP A 26 -12.11 32.13 11.44
C ASP A 26 -11.82 32.20 9.93
N ARG A 27 -12.66 31.50 9.17
CA ARG A 27 -12.53 31.40 7.71
C ARG A 27 -12.61 32.75 7.00
N PRO A 28 -13.57 33.66 7.29
CA PRO A 28 -13.59 35.00 6.70
C PRO A 28 -12.28 35.78 6.90
N SER A 29 -11.70 35.74 8.10
CA SER A 29 -10.44 36.43 8.38
C SER A 29 -9.27 35.83 7.59
N ALA A 30 -9.19 34.49 7.50
CA ALA A 30 -8.17 33.83 6.70
C ALA A 30 -8.31 34.14 5.20
N GLU A 31 -9.54 34.10 4.66
CA GLU A 31 -9.80 34.41 3.26
C GLU A 31 -9.53 35.88 2.94
N SER A 32 -9.75 36.79 3.90
CA SER A 32 -9.36 38.20 3.76
C SER A 32 -7.84 38.42 3.74
N LEU A 33 -7.07 37.58 4.44
CA LEU A 33 -5.62 37.75 4.58
C LEU A 33 -4.83 37.02 3.49
N HIS A 34 -5.26 35.80 3.14
CA HIS A 34 -4.52 34.89 2.25
C HIS A 34 -5.27 34.54 0.98
N GLY A 35 -6.52 34.98 0.83
CA GLY A 35 -7.41 34.54 -0.25
C GLY A 35 -7.98 33.13 0.01
N PRO A 36 -8.69 32.56 -0.97
CA PRO A 36 -9.27 31.22 -0.85
C PRO A 36 -8.17 30.16 -0.72
N LEU A 37 -8.43 29.11 0.08
CA LEU A 37 -7.47 28.05 0.40
C LEU A 37 -6.72 27.45 -0.83
N PRO A 38 -7.37 27.20 -1.99
CA PRO A 38 -6.67 26.63 -3.14
C PRO A 38 -5.64 27.57 -3.79
N SER A 39 -5.69 28.88 -3.52
CA SER A 39 -4.77 29.88 -4.11
C SER A 39 -3.60 30.24 -3.21
N TRP A 40 -3.43 29.55 -2.08
CA TRP A 40 -2.36 29.87 -1.14
C TRP A 40 -0.98 29.53 -1.73
N PRO A 41 0.00 30.44 -1.68
CA PRO A 41 1.32 30.20 -2.25
C PRO A 41 2.16 29.32 -1.31
N THR A 42 2.30 28.02 -1.58
CA THR A 42 3.01 27.06 -0.71
C THR A 42 4.45 26.75 -1.15
N CYS A 43 5.01 27.50 -2.10
CA CYS A 43 6.32 27.28 -2.73
C CYS A 43 7.56 27.36 -1.79
N ALA A 44 7.38 27.61 -0.49
CA ALA A 44 8.44 27.54 0.51
C ALA A 44 8.16 26.50 1.61
N ALA A 45 7.03 25.79 1.53
CA ALA A 45 6.73 24.69 2.43
C ALA A 45 7.64 23.50 2.10
N THR A 46 8.24 22.94 3.14
CA THR A 46 9.04 21.72 3.11
C THR A 46 8.35 20.55 3.80
N SER A 47 7.30 20.80 4.58
CA SER A 47 6.52 19.78 5.27
C SER A 47 5.03 20.15 5.31
N LEU A 48 4.18 19.25 4.82
CA LEU A 48 2.73 19.29 5.00
C LEU A 48 2.26 18.40 6.16
N ALA A 49 3.20 17.95 6.99
CA ALA A 49 2.90 17.01 8.04
C ALA A 49 1.87 17.57 9.03
N LEU A 50 0.87 16.76 9.36
CA LEU A 50 -0.20 17.06 10.32
C LEU A 50 -1.11 18.26 9.97
N LEU A 51 -1.04 18.84 8.76
CA LEU A 51 -1.81 20.06 8.44
C LEU A 51 -3.32 19.88 8.60
N PHE A 52 -3.87 18.73 8.19
CA PHE A 52 -5.29 18.40 8.24
C PHE A 52 -5.61 17.26 9.20
N TYR A 53 -4.73 17.01 10.18
CA TYR A 53 -4.88 15.94 11.17
C TYR A 53 -6.20 16.06 11.95
N GLU A 54 -6.98 14.97 11.95
CA GLU A 54 -8.29 14.81 12.59
C GLU A 54 -9.34 15.85 12.14
N ARG A 55 -9.20 16.41 10.94
CA ARG A 55 -10.18 17.33 10.35
C ARG A 55 -11.24 16.56 9.57
N ALA A 56 -12.07 15.79 10.28
CA ALA A 56 -13.04 14.84 9.69
C ALA A 56 -13.94 15.43 8.59
N SER A 57 -14.38 16.69 8.74
CA SER A 57 -15.25 17.37 7.77
C SER A 57 -14.50 18.16 6.68
N PHE A 58 -13.17 18.13 6.67
CA PHE A 58 -12.39 18.85 5.68
C PHE A 58 -12.47 18.17 4.32
N SER A 59 -13.04 18.87 3.35
CA SER A 59 -12.84 18.62 1.91
C SER A 59 -12.71 19.97 1.22
N SER A 60 -11.64 20.14 0.46
CA SER A 60 -11.40 21.29 -0.41
C SER A 60 -10.39 20.89 -1.49
N PRO A 61 -10.49 21.44 -2.70
CA PRO A 61 -9.48 21.21 -3.73
C PRO A 61 -8.16 21.85 -3.32
N LEU A 62 -7.05 21.11 -3.48
CA LEU A 62 -5.69 21.59 -3.16
C LEU A 62 -4.78 21.56 -4.40
N SER A 63 -5.38 21.49 -5.59
CA SER A 63 -4.68 21.40 -6.88
C SER A 63 -3.77 22.60 -7.18
N GLY A 64 -4.02 23.75 -6.56
CA GLY A 64 -3.21 24.97 -6.71
C GLY A 64 -2.02 25.07 -5.76
N TRP A 65 -1.84 24.10 -4.85
CA TRP A 65 -0.70 24.09 -3.94
C TRP A 65 0.56 23.63 -4.67
N ASP A 66 1.65 24.37 -4.48
CA ASP A 66 3.00 23.97 -4.89
C ASP A 66 3.60 23.06 -3.81
N VAL A 67 3.86 21.81 -4.18
CA VAL A 67 4.40 20.75 -3.31
C VAL A 67 5.83 20.35 -3.73
N SER A 68 6.40 21.01 -4.75
CA SER A 68 7.69 20.64 -5.37
C SER A 68 8.90 20.65 -4.42
N ARG A 69 8.80 21.29 -3.26
CA ARG A 69 9.85 21.35 -2.23
C ARG A 69 9.50 20.59 -0.96
N VAL A 70 8.33 19.97 -0.92
CA VAL A 70 7.87 19.22 0.24
C VAL A 70 8.62 17.88 0.28
N THR A 71 9.24 17.61 1.42
CA THR A 71 9.93 16.35 1.69
C THR A 71 9.10 15.41 2.58
N ASP A 72 8.02 15.94 3.16
CA ASP A 72 7.28 15.31 4.23
C ASP A 72 5.76 15.53 4.10
N LEU A 73 5.06 14.44 3.79
CA LEU A 73 3.60 14.35 3.77
C LEU A 73 3.05 13.55 4.97
N SER A 74 3.89 13.22 5.95
CA SER A 74 3.51 12.33 7.03
C SER A 74 2.29 12.86 7.80
N TRP A 75 1.26 12.04 7.92
CA TRP A 75 0.03 12.36 8.65
C TRP A 75 -0.77 13.55 8.11
N ALA A 76 -0.54 14.00 6.88
CA ALA A 76 -1.13 15.24 6.33
C ALA A 76 -2.66 15.27 6.42
N PHE A 77 -3.35 14.17 6.04
CA PHE A 77 -4.81 14.06 6.02
C PHE A 77 -5.35 12.98 6.96
N VAL A 78 -4.61 12.66 8.03
CA VAL A 78 -5.06 11.58 8.92
C VAL A 78 -6.37 11.93 9.58
N GLY A 79 -7.34 11.02 9.53
CA GLY A 79 -8.69 11.25 10.08
C GLY A 79 -9.52 12.29 9.33
N ALA A 80 -9.04 12.86 8.21
CA ALA A 80 -9.83 13.73 7.34
C ALA A 80 -10.82 12.90 6.50
N SER A 81 -11.79 12.27 7.18
CA SER A 81 -12.63 11.21 6.62
C SER A 81 -13.45 11.62 5.39
N ALA A 82 -13.80 12.91 5.27
CA ALA A 82 -14.51 13.48 4.12
C ALA A 82 -13.60 13.96 2.98
N PHE A 83 -12.27 13.93 3.13
CA PHE A 83 -11.35 14.48 2.14
C PHE A 83 -11.33 13.66 0.84
N ASP A 84 -11.62 14.32 -0.27
CA ASP A 84 -11.59 13.78 -1.65
C ASP A 84 -10.96 14.78 -2.64
N GLY A 85 -10.22 15.76 -2.12
CA GLY A 85 -9.67 16.86 -2.92
C GLY A 85 -8.68 16.38 -3.98
N ASP A 86 -8.66 17.10 -5.11
CA ASP A 86 -7.71 16.84 -6.19
C ASP A 86 -6.28 17.18 -5.76
N VAL A 87 -5.42 16.17 -5.82
CA VAL A 87 -3.97 16.22 -5.51
C VAL A 87 -3.14 15.66 -6.67
N ALA A 88 -3.77 15.37 -7.81
CA ALA A 88 -3.07 14.86 -9.00
C ALA A 88 -1.97 15.81 -9.51
N PRO A 89 -2.11 17.15 -9.44
CA PRO A 89 -1.07 18.08 -9.89
C PRO A 89 0.13 18.21 -8.96
N TRP A 90 0.11 17.60 -7.77
CA TRP A 90 1.21 17.74 -6.82
C TRP A 90 2.48 17.09 -7.36
N ASP A 91 3.54 17.88 -7.44
CA ASP A 91 4.88 17.37 -7.65
C ASP A 91 5.43 16.85 -6.32
N VAL A 92 5.51 15.51 -6.19
CA VAL A 92 5.99 14.83 -4.99
C VAL A 92 7.39 14.23 -5.17
N SER A 93 8.14 14.61 -6.21
CA SER A 93 9.44 14.00 -6.51
C SER A 93 10.50 14.21 -5.42
N GLU A 94 10.32 15.20 -4.54
CA GLU A 94 11.20 15.47 -3.38
C GLU A 94 10.70 14.83 -2.07
N VAL A 95 9.52 14.21 -2.07
CA VAL A 95 8.96 13.57 -0.86
C VAL A 95 9.76 12.33 -0.50
N THR A 96 10.23 12.28 0.74
CA THR A 96 10.92 11.10 1.31
C THR A 96 10.05 10.36 2.33
N ARG A 97 9.08 11.05 2.95
CA ARG A 97 8.18 10.46 3.96
C ARG A 97 6.72 10.75 3.63
N ALA A 98 5.94 9.69 3.48
CA ALA A 98 4.50 9.74 3.20
C ALA A 98 3.69 8.87 4.20
N ALA A 99 4.28 8.54 5.35
CA ALA A 99 3.64 7.75 6.39
C ALA A 99 2.26 8.33 6.76
N ALA A 100 1.23 7.50 6.68
CA ALA A 100 -0.15 7.84 7.00
C ALA A 100 -0.70 9.06 6.23
N ALA A 101 -0.14 9.48 5.09
CA ALA A 101 -0.57 10.72 4.41
C ALA A 101 -2.10 10.83 4.22
N PHE A 102 -2.78 9.71 3.94
CA PHE A 102 -4.23 9.59 3.80
C PHE A 102 -4.87 8.59 4.78
N GLY A 103 -4.21 8.32 5.91
CA GLY A 103 -4.69 7.36 6.91
C GLY A 103 -6.04 7.76 7.52
N GLY A 104 -7.10 7.01 7.25
CA GLY A 104 -8.46 7.30 7.74
C GLY A 104 -9.21 8.34 6.89
N ALA A 105 -8.65 8.79 5.77
CA ALA A 105 -9.36 9.59 4.76
C ALA A 105 -10.34 8.69 3.99
N SER A 106 -11.44 8.30 4.64
CA SER A 106 -12.33 7.23 4.15
C SER A 106 -12.96 7.49 2.78
N ALA A 107 -13.20 8.75 2.43
CA ALA A 107 -13.76 9.18 1.15
C ALA A 107 -12.71 9.32 0.03
N PHE A 108 -11.41 9.28 0.36
CA PHE A 108 -10.36 9.58 -0.59
C PHE A 108 -10.25 8.50 -1.68
N ASP A 109 -10.37 8.92 -2.95
CA ASP A 109 -10.11 8.14 -4.17
C ASP A 109 -9.43 9.03 -5.23
N GLY A 110 -8.65 10.01 -4.80
CA GLY A 110 -7.95 10.96 -5.69
C GLY A 110 -6.95 10.26 -6.62
N ASP A 111 -6.72 10.83 -7.82
CA ASP A 111 -5.73 10.28 -8.75
C ASP A 111 -4.31 10.63 -8.28
N VAL A 112 -3.58 9.61 -7.82
CA VAL A 112 -2.17 9.71 -7.41
C VAL A 112 -1.27 8.84 -8.28
N ARG A 113 -1.78 8.30 -9.40
CA ARG A 113 -1.03 7.34 -10.24
C ARG A 113 0.18 7.98 -10.93
N GLY A 114 0.14 9.30 -11.12
CA GLY A 114 1.20 10.10 -11.75
C GLY A 114 2.28 10.60 -10.78
N TRP A 115 2.15 10.34 -9.48
CA TRP A 115 3.13 10.77 -8.49
C TRP A 115 4.47 10.03 -8.68
N ASP A 116 5.56 10.81 -8.71
CA ASP A 116 6.92 10.26 -8.65
C ASP A 116 7.29 9.96 -7.19
N VAL A 117 7.14 8.70 -6.79
CA VAL A 117 7.47 8.23 -5.44
C VAL A 117 8.85 7.59 -5.35
N SER A 118 9.70 7.76 -6.37
CA SER A 118 11.02 7.10 -6.45
C SER A 118 11.95 7.45 -5.27
N ARG A 119 11.73 8.58 -4.59
CA ARG A 119 12.49 9.00 -3.40
C ARG A 119 11.83 8.66 -2.07
N VAL A 120 10.61 8.13 -2.07
CA VAL A 120 9.87 7.83 -0.85
C VAL A 120 10.50 6.61 -0.16
N GLU A 121 10.77 6.74 1.13
CA GLU A 121 11.33 5.66 1.95
C GLU A 121 10.27 5.03 2.88
N ASP A 122 9.25 5.82 3.27
CA ASP A 122 8.22 5.43 4.23
C ASP A 122 6.80 5.72 3.72
N THR A 123 6.03 4.65 3.55
CA THR A 123 4.60 4.63 3.17
C THR A 123 3.75 3.91 4.21
N THR A 124 4.28 3.71 5.43
CA THR A 124 3.58 3.07 6.54
C THR A 124 2.22 3.72 6.74
N TRP A 125 1.14 2.93 6.79
CA TRP A 125 -0.23 3.42 6.94
C TRP A 125 -0.74 4.42 5.89
N MET A 126 -0.05 4.68 4.78
CA MET A 126 -0.38 5.78 3.85
C MET A 126 -1.86 5.81 3.43
N PHE A 127 -2.47 4.65 3.16
CA PHE A 127 -3.89 4.48 2.84
C PHE A 127 -4.64 3.62 3.87
N PHE A 128 -4.14 3.56 5.10
CA PHE A 128 -4.80 2.84 6.20
C PHE A 128 -6.24 3.33 6.35
N ALA A 129 -7.22 2.43 6.34
CA ALA A 129 -8.64 2.76 6.44
C ALA A 129 -9.19 3.79 5.42
N ALA A 130 -8.47 4.04 4.31
CA ALA A 130 -8.99 4.80 3.16
C ALA A 130 -9.99 3.92 2.39
N ALA A 131 -11.20 3.80 2.94
CA ALA A 131 -12.17 2.76 2.57
C ALA A 131 -12.57 2.79 1.09
N SER A 132 -12.57 3.97 0.46
CA SER A 132 -13.00 4.18 -0.94
C SER A 132 -11.87 4.07 -1.96
N PHE A 133 -10.61 4.05 -1.52
CA PHE A 133 -9.46 4.10 -2.42
C PHE A 133 -9.31 2.84 -3.28
N ASP A 134 -9.32 2.97 -4.62
CA ASP A 134 -9.12 1.86 -5.57
C ASP A 134 -8.37 2.27 -6.86
N ARG A 135 -7.29 3.03 -6.71
CA ARG A 135 -6.41 3.44 -7.83
C ARG A 135 -5.33 2.41 -8.12
N ASP A 136 -5.04 2.20 -9.40
CA ASP A 136 -3.93 1.35 -9.84
C ASP A 136 -2.61 2.10 -9.75
N LEU A 137 -1.77 1.70 -8.78
CA LEU A 137 -0.49 2.34 -8.50
C LEU A 137 0.69 1.54 -9.08
N SER A 138 0.45 0.59 -9.98
CA SER A 138 1.51 -0.28 -10.53
C SER A 138 2.64 0.48 -11.24
N ASN A 139 2.44 1.75 -11.59
CA ASN A 139 3.46 2.61 -12.20
C ASN A 139 4.43 3.25 -11.21
N TRP A 140 4.15 3.17 -9.90
CA TRP A 140 5.03 3.73 -8.89
C TRP A 140 6.35 2.95 -8.79
N ASP A 141 7.47 3.67 -8.85
CA ASP A 141 8.77 3.11 -8.49
C ASP A 141 8.94 3.10 -6.97
N VAL A 142 8.73 1.93 -6.37
CA VAL A 142 8.86 1.73 -4.92
C VAL A 142 10.20 1.12 -4.52
N GLY A 143 11.21 1.13 -5.40
CA GLY A 143 12.50 0.47 -5.16
C GLY A 143 13.27 1.00 -3.93
N ASN A 144 12.99 2.23 -3.51
CA ASN A 144 13.57 2.84 -2.30
C ASN A 144 12.70 2.70 -1.05
N VAL A 145 11.43 2.30 -1.19
CA VAL A 145 10.49 2.21 -0.06
C VAL A 145 10.88 1.04 0.84
N GLY A 146 11.30 1.35 2.07
CA GLY A 146 11.69 0.37 3.09
C GLY A 146 10.58 0.07 4.09
N HIS A 147 9.63 0.99 4.30
CA HIS A 147 8.56 0.85 5.27
C HIS A 147 7.19 0.94 4.58
N MET A 148 6.47 -0.17 4.54
CA MET A 148 5.14 -0.31 3.89
C MET A 148 4.12 -0.98 4.81
N ALA A 149 4.43 -1.09 6.10
CA ALA A 149 3.58 -1.77 7.06
C ALA A 149 2.17 -1.17 7.02
N HIS A 150 1.18 -2.05 6.90
CA HIS A 150 -0.24 -1.67 6.94
C HIS A 150 -0.68 -0.58 5.93
N MET A 151 0.07 -0.36 4.85
CA MET A 151 -0.19 0.71 3.87
C MET A 151 -1.64 0.73 3.36
N PHE A 152 -2.24 -0.43 3.08
CA PHE A 152 -3.62 -0.58 2.59
C PHE A 152 -4.53 -1.29 3.60
N LYS A 153 -4.13 -1.38 4.88
CA LYS A 153 -4.93 -2.10 5.88
C LYS A 153 -6.28 -1.39 6.05
N GLY A 154 -7.37 -2.12 5.82
CA GLY A 154 -8.73 -1.58 5.89
C GLY A 154 -9.15 -0.71 4.70
N ALA A 155 -8.34 -0.61 3.64
CA ALA A 155 -8.77 -0.04 2.35
C ALA A 155 -9.69 -1.04 1.64
N ARG A 156 -10.98 -1.04 2.03
CA ARG A 156 -11.97 -2.06 1.67
C ARG A 156 -12.28 -2.15 0.17
N SER A 157 -12.14 -1.03 -0.54
CA SER A 157 -12.37 -0.98 -1.99
C SER A 157 -11.14 -1.36 -2.80
N PHE A 158 -9.95 -1.36 -2.19
CA PHE A 158 -8.70 -1.64 -2.88
C PHE A 158 -8.60 -3.11 -3.28
N ARG A 159 -8.66 -3.37 -4.60
CA ARG A 159 -8.71 -4.72 -5.20
C ARG A 159 -7.69 -4.87 -6.33
N ARG A 160 -6.52 -4.25 -6.19
CA ARG A 160 -5.48 -4.22 -7.24
C ARG A 160 -4.33 -5.17 -6.91
N GLU A 161 -3.82 -5.80 -7.95
CA GLU A 161 -2.53 -6.46 -7.93
C GLU A 161 -1.47 -5.42 -8.31
N LEU A 162 -0.57 -5.11 -7.38
CA LEU A 162 0.49 -4.13 -7.58
C LEU A 162 1.76 -4.83 -8.07
N ARG A 163 2.25 -4.41 -9.23
CA ARG A 163 3.50 -4.91 -9.83
C ARG A 163 4.73 -4.20 -9.27
N TRP A 164 4.92 -4.34 -7.97
CA TRP A 164 5.93 -3.61 -7.21
C TRP A 164 7.05 -4.51 -6.76
N CYS A 165 8.27 -3.98 -6.81
CA CYS A 165 9.45 -4.57 -6.19
C CYS A 165 10.04 -3.59 -5.17
N PRO A 166 9.56 -3.62 -3.91
CA PRO A 166 10.07 -2.76 -2.85
C PRO A 166 11.55 -2.99 -2.55
N ARG A 167 12.16 -2.09 -1.77
CA ARG A 167 13.53 -2.24 -1.27
C ARG A 167 13.73 -3.64 -0.68
N LYS A 168 14.88 -4.26 -0.93
CA LYS A 168 15.21 -5.56 -0.34
C LYS A 168 15.12 -5.49 1.20
N GLY A 169 14.27 -6.33 1.79
CA GLY A 169 14.01 -6.34 3.23
C GLY A 169 12.97 -5.30 3.69
N ALA A 170 12.20 -4.71 2.77
CA ALA A 170 11.12 -3.81 3.12
C ALA A 170 10.09 -4.47 4.04
N GLU A 171 9.59 -3.69 5.00
CA GLU A 171 8.55 -4.12 5.92
C GLU A 171 7.17 -4.03 5.25
N THR A 172 6.56 -5.18 4.95
CA THR A 172 5.21 -5.26 4.35
C THR A 172 4.17 -5.86 5.30
N THR A 173 4.46 -5.86 6.61
CA THR A 173 3.63 -6.49 7.64
C THR A 173 2.19 -5.97 7.57
N GLY A 174 1.24 -6.89 7.38
CA GLY A 174 -0.20 -6.59 7.35
C GLY A 174 -0.61 -5.52 6.34
N MET A 175 0.17 -5.33 5.26
CA MET A 175 -0.05 -4.32 4.23
C MET A 175 -1.48 -4.35 3.67
N PHE A 176 -2.03 -5.55 3.43
CA PHE A 176 -3.38 -5.76 2.88
C PHE A 176 -4.37 -6.36 3.88
N THR A 177 -4.13 -6.28 5.19
CA THR A 177 -5.09 -6.78 6.20
C THR A 177 -6.43 -6.08 6.05
N ASN A 178 -7.54 -6.82 5.90
CA ASN A 178 -8.88 -6.27 5.61
C ASN A 178 -8.96 -5.44 4.32
N SER A 179 -8.14 -5.78 3.33
CA SER A 179 -8.19 -5.31 1.95
C SER A 179 -8.02 -6.52 1.02
N SER A 180 -8.35 -6.39 -0.27
CA SER A 180 -8.21 -7.46 -1.26
C SER A 180 -7.06 -7.23 -2.23
N GLY A 181 -6.20 -6.25 -1.95
CA GLY A 181 -4.99 -6.00 -2.74
C GLY A 181 -3.96 -7.13 -2.61
N SER A 182 -3.07 -7.20 -3.58
CA SER A 182 -1.94 -8.12 -3.60
C SER A 182 -0.70 -7.45 -4.16
N LEU A 183 0.46 -8.03 -3.89
CA LEU A 183 1.75 -7.57 -4.40
C LEU A 183 2.39 -8.69 -5.22
N ARG A 184 2.88 -8.35 -6.40
CA ARG A 184 3.69 -9.22 -7.25
C ARG A 184 4.96 -8.50 -7.66
N CYS A 185 6.10 -9.03 -7.25
CA CYS A 185 7.40 -8.58 -7.73
C CYS A 185 7.91 -9.56 -8.79
N GLY A 186 8.35 -9.03 -9.93
CA GLY A 186 9.03 -9.78 -10.99
C GLY A 186 8.23 -9.95 -12.28
N ASP A 187 8.97 -10.13 -13.37
CA ASP A 187 8.44 -10.66 -14.61
C ASP A 187 8.34 -12.19 -14.45
N GLU A 188 7.13 -12.75 -14.42
CA GLU A 188 7.03 -14.08 -15.02
C GLU A 188 7.01 -13.90 -16.54
N VAL A 189 8.17 -13.62 -17.12
CA VAL A 189 8.52 -14.35 -18.34
C VAL A 189 9.03 -15.71 -17.86
N GLY A 190 8.09 -16.57 -17.42
CA GLY A 190 8.36 -18.00 -17.52
C GLY A 190 8.77 -18.29 -18.97
N PRO A 191 9.68 -19.24 -19.24
CA PRO A 191 10.08 -19.52 -20.61
C PRO A 191 8.80 -19.75 -21.40
N SER A 192 8.61 -18.97 -22.48
CA SER A 192 7.61 -19.33 -23.46
C SER A 192 8.01 -20.72 -23.92
N VAL A 193 7.29 -21.74 -23.46
CA VAL A 193 7.31 -23.03 -24.12
C VAL A 193 6.58 -22.76 -25.43
N ALA A 194 7.32 -22.22 -26.38
CA ALA A 194 6.92 -22.18 -27.75
C ALA A 194 6.79 -23.66 -28.14
N SER A 195 5.55 -24.13 -28.15
CA SER A 195 5.12 -25.19 -29.03
C SER A 195 5.50 -24.77 -30.45
N VAL A 196 6.73 -25.08 -30.84
CA VAL A 196 7.10 -25.25 -32.24
C VAL A 196 7.30 -26.72 -32.41
N GLY A 197 6.23 -27.37 -32.87
CA GLY A 197 6.34 -28.65 -33.55
C GLY A 197 7.39 -28.52 -34.64
N GLY A 198 8.45 -29.29 -34.50
CA GLY A 198 9.51 -29.44 -35.48
C GLY A 198 10.08 -30.84 -35.29
N ASP A 199 9.82 -31.68 -36.28
CA ASP A 199 10.16 -33.10 -36.32
C ASP A 199 11.61 -33.36 -35.86
N PHE A 200 11.73 -34.05 -34.72
CA PHE A 200 12.98 -34.68 -34.32
C PHE A 200 13.12 -36.00 -35.07
N VAL A 201 13.89 -35.96 -36.15
CA VAL A 201 14.28 -37.13 -36.96
C VAL A 201 15.04 -38.11 -36.06
N LEU A 202 14.52 -39.33 -35.95
CA LEU A 202 15.23 -40.48 -35.39
C LEU A 202 16.33 -40.90 -36.37
N GLU A 203 17.59 -40.57 -36.08
CA GLU A 203 18.72 -41.31 -36.62
C GLU A 203 19.16 -42.41 -35.65
N HIS A 204 19.29 -43.61 -36.19
CA HIS A 204 19.73 -44.82 -35.51
C HIS A 204 21.18 -44.67 -35.03
N GLY A 205 21.39 -44.71 -33.72
CA GLY A 205 22.71 -44.80 -33.11
C GLY A 205 22.63 -45.58 -31.81
N THR A 206 23.17 -46.79 -31.81
CA THR A 206 23.23 -47.73 -30.68
C THR A 206 23.81 -47.08 -29.42
N GLY A 207 23.05 -47.05 -28.33
CA GLY A 207 23.52 -46.60 -27.02
C GLY A 207 22.52 -46.91 -25.93
N LEU A 208 22.80 -47.96 -25.14
CA LEU A 208 22.05 -48.35 -23.94
C LEU A 208 22.07 -47.18 -22.93
N VAL A 209 20.92 -46.60 -22.59
CA VAL A 209 20.78 -45.76 -21.40
C VAL A 209 19.72 -46.39 -20.50
N VAL A 210 20.20 -47.09 -19.48
CA VAL A 210 19.42 -47.66 -18.38
C VAL A 210 19.12 -46.52 -17.40
N GLY A 211 17.86 -46.18 -17.21
CA GLY A 211 17.48 -45.26 -16.13
C GLY A 211 16.09 -44.68 -16.25
N MET A 212 15.10 -45.37 -15.67
CA MET A 212 13.96 -44.78 -14.95
C MET A 212 12.95 -45.90 -14.62
N PHE A 213 13.21 -46.64 -13.54
CA PHE A 213 12.21 -47.54 -12.92
C PHE A 213 12.33 -47.49 -11.40
N LEU A 214 12.17 -46.31 -10.79
CA LEU A 214 11.96 -46.18 -9.34
C LEU A 214 11.11 -44.94 -9.02
N SER A 215 9.85 -44.91 -9.47
CA SER A 215 8.90 -43.88 -9.00
C SER A 215 7.44 -44.38 -8.92
N LEU A 216 7.25 -45.67 -8.63
CA LEU A 216 5.93 -46.25 -8.34
C LEU A 216 5.90 -47.10 -7.06
N ILE A 217 7.06 -47.48 -6.51
CA ILE A 217 7.16 -48.21 -5.23
C ILE A 217 7.13 -47.24 -4.03
N PHE A 218 7.57 -45.98 -4.20
CA PHE A 218 7.54 -45.00 -3.11
C PHE A 218 6.12 -44.51 -2.79
N PHE A 219 5.21 -44.48 -3.78
CA PHE A 219 3.82 -44.08 -3.56
C PHE A 219 2.98 -45.16 -2.84
N LEU A 220 3.28 -46.44 -3.05
CA LEU A 220 2.55 -47.52 -2.37
C LEU A 220 3.01 -47.75 -0.92
N LEU A 221 4.25 -47.40 -0.56
CA LEU A 221 4.74 -47.52 0.82
C LEU A 221 4.40 -46.31 1.71
N VAL A 222 4.16 -45.13 1.13
CA VAL A 222 3.72 -43.95 1.89
C VAL A 222 2.21 -43.98 2.17
N SER A 223 1.41 -44.53 1.24
CA SER A 223 -0.05 -44.61 1.43
C SER A 223 -0.44 -45.58 2.56
N ASP A 224 0.23 -46.75 2.65
CA ASP A 224 -0.06 -47.78 3.66
C ASP A 224 0.34 -47.37 5.09
N ARG A 225 1.25 -46.40 5.22
CA ARG A 225 1.70 -45.89 6.54
C ARG A 225 0.77 -44.82 7.09
N ASN A 226 0.05 -44.11 6.22
CA ASN A 226 -0.84 -43.02 6.61
C ASN A 226 -2.22 -43.53 7.06
N GLU A 227 -2.71 -44.64 6.48
CA GLU A 227 -3.98 -45.26 6.93
C GLU A 227 -3.87 -45.85 8.35
N ARG A 228 -2.75 -46.54 8.67
CA ARG A 228 -2.56 -47.14 10.00
C ARG A 228 -2.49 -46.14 11.15
N GLN A 229 -2.01 -44.90 10.91
CA GLN A 229 -1.99 -43.88 11.96
C GLN A 229 -3.37 -43.30 12.27
N SER A 230 -4.29 -43.30 11.29
CA SER A 230 -5.63 -42.76 11.50
C SER A 230 -6.56 -43.70 12.28
N GLU A 231 -6.31 -45.01 12.24
CA GLU A 231 -7.10 -45.99 12.99
C GLU A 231 -6.69 -46.02 14.48
N GLU A 232 -5.38 -45.95 14.79
CA GLU A 232 -4.88 -45.94 16.18
C GLU A 232 -5.32 -44.71 16.98
N GLU A 233 -5.38 -43.51 16.38
CA GLU A 233 -5.87 -42.29 17.07
C GLU A 233 -7.37 -42.35 17.41
N SER A 234 -8.16 -43.11 16.63
CA SER A 234 -9.61 -43.20 16.84
C SER A 234 -10.00 -44.17 17.97
N GLU A 235 -9.19 -45.19 18.25
CA GLU A 235 -9.43 -46.12 19.36
C GLU A 235 -9.06 -45.49 20.71
N GLU A 236 -7.96 -44.72 20.78
CA GLU A 236 -7.50 -44.09 22.03
C GLU A 236 -8.46 -42.98 22.52
N GLU A 237 -9.12 -42.25 21.60
CA GLU A 237 -10.13 -41.25 21.96
C GLU A 237 -11.43 -41.90 22.49
N SER A 238 -11.74 -43.14 22.07
CA SER A 238 -12.93 -43.86 22.53
C SER A 238 -12.81 -44.38 23.96
N GLU A 239 -11.63 -44.86 24.37
CA GLU A 239 -11.39 -45.36 25.73
C GLU A 239 -11.34 -44.22 26.77
N ASP A 240 -10.84 -43.03 26.39
CA ASP A 240 -10.78 -41.87 27.29
C ASP A 240 -12.19 -41.29 27.57
N ILE A 241 -13.13 -41.43 26.64
CA ILE A 241 -14.54 -41.05 26.84
C ILE A 241 -15.22 -42.03 27.81
N GLU A 242 -14.96 -43.33 27.71
CA GLU A 242 -15.56 -44.34 28.59
C GLU A 242 -15.02 -44.24 30.03
N MET A 243 -13.72 -43.96 30.21
CA MET A 243 -13.10 -43.72 31.52
C MET A 243 -13.65 -42.47 32.23
N LYS A 244 -13.97 -41.40 31.49
CA LYS A 244 -14.57 -40.18 32.06
C LYS A 244 -16.03 -40.35 32.47
N ALA A 245 -16.75 -41.32 31.90
CA ALA A 245 -18.12 -41.63 32.28
C ALA A 245 -18.20 -42.42 33.61
N LEU A 246 -17.21 -43.27 33.90
CA LEU A 246 -17.21 -44.13 35.09
C LEU A 246 -16.85 -43.41 36.40
N HIS A 247 -16.28 -42.20 36.33
CA HIS A 247 -15.84 -41.43 37.51
C HIS A 247 -16.87 -40.40 38.01
N ARG A 248 -18.12 -40.47 37.54
CA ARG A 248 -19.19 -39.52 37.84
C ARG A 248 -20.42 -40.10 38.57
N GLU A 249 -20.28 -41.28 39.17
CA GLU A 249 -21.24 -41.85 40.13
C GLU A 249 -20.69 -41.84 41.56
#